data_AF-A0AAD4KCG8-F1
#
_entry.id   AF-A0AAD4KCG8-F1
#
_cell.length_a   1.000
_cell.length_b   1.000
_cell.length_c   1.000
_cell.angle_alpha   90.00
_cell.angle_beta   90.00
_cell.angle_gamma   90.00
#
_symmetry.space_group_name_H-M   'P 1'
#
loop_
_entity.id
_entity.type
_entity.pdbx_description
1 polymer ?
#
loop_
_entity_poly.entity_id
_entity_poly.type
_entity_poly.pdbx_seq_one_letter_code
_entity_poly.pdbx_strand_id
1 'polypeptide(L)'
;MGLTNSHQLSAAELQAHQAATGLSIEQLDQLHARFLALDRCQRGYLTPTELLRIPQLAQNPLHRQIIDGFFGDTNTNTGTETGNGNGTGTDTEQMSRDRINFGQFVRTCATFMVPQLNQPPQQRLDGRAHKLRLLSQMFDTQRCGRIERTDFRKVMTSLLNAAPPPSDGVANVHPHSSETELQLLEELAFGERQSSTYEQFEQRLATVDVESKLAVSKWLEEEQHEEQEEDEEEVDKGT
;
A
#
# COMPACT_ATOMS: atom_id res chain seq x y z
N MET A 1 17.11 -35.53 3.12
CA MET A 1 18.09 -34.45 2.88
C MET A 1 17.49 -33.54 1.80
N GLY A 2 16.55 -32.68 2.19
CA GLY A 2 15.88 -31.76 1.27
C GLY A 2 16.72 -30.50 1.12
N LEU A 3 17.15 -30.20 -0.11
CA LEU A 3 17.83 -28.97 -0.44
C LEU A 3 16.79 -27.84 -0.43
N THR A 4 16.68 -27.14 0.71
CA THR A 4 16.03 -25.83 0.76
C THR A 4 16.95 -24.84 0.05
N ASN A 5 16.90 -24.82 -1.28
CA ASN A 5 17.33 -23.63 -2.03
C ASN A 5 16.27 -22.56 -1.77
N SER A 6 16.31 -21.98 -0.58
CA SER A 6 15.80 -20.66 -0.32
C SER A 6 16.42 -19.77 -1.40
N HIS A 7 15.60 -19.21 -2.28
CA HIS A 7 16.04 -18.23 -3.25
C HIS A 7 16.43 -16.96 -2.47
N GLN A 8 17.54 -17.01 -1.74
CA GLN A 8 18.08 -15.86 -1.02
C GLN A 8 18.43 -14.84 -2.09
N LEU A 9 17.86 -13.64 -1.98
CA LEU A 9 18.31 -12.50 -2.75
C LEU A 9 19.80 -12.36 -2.56
N SER A 10 20.53 -12.23 -3.66
CA SER A 10 21.96 -11.96 -3.57
C SER A 10 22.20 -10.66 -2.82
N ALA A 11 23.33 -10.53 -2.12
CA ALA A 11 23.70 -9.30 -1.44
C ALA A 11 23.67 -8.08 -2.38
N ALA A 12 23.93 -8.29 -3.68
CA ALA A 12 23.84 -7.27 -4.71
C ALA A 12 22.39 -6.82 -5.00
N GLU A 13 21.43 -7.76 -5.03
CA GLU A 13 20.01 -7.46 -5.21
C GLU A 13 19.44 -6.72 -3.98
N LEU A 14 19.82 -7.15 -2.77
CA LEU A 14 19.44 -6.45 -1.54
C LEU A 14 19.98 -5.01 -1.52
N GLN A 15 21.24 -4.81 -1.91
CA GLN A 15 21.82 -3.47 -2.03
C GLN A 15 21.12 -2.61 -3.09
N ALA A 16 20.73 -3.20 -4.22
CA ALA A 16 19.98 -2.50 -5.25
C ALA A 16 18.58 -2.07 -4.75
N HIS A 17 17.89 -2.95 -4.02
CA HIS A 17 16.60 -2.63 -3.40
C HIS A 17 16.74 -1.59 -2.28
N GLN A 18 17.78 -1.68 -1.45
CA GLN A 18 18.10 -0.69 -0.42
C GLN A 18 18.37 0.68 -1.04
N ALA A 19 19.18 0.77 -2.09
CA ALA A 19 19.44 2.02 -2.78
C ALA A 19 18.18 2.62 -3.43
N ALA A 20 17.28 1.77 -3.94
CA ALA A 20 16.04 2.21 -4.59
C ALA A 20 14.94 2.62 -3.60
N THR A 21 14.90 2.03 -2.40
CA THR A 21 13.78 2.20 -1.46
C THR A 21 14.15 2.86 -0.14
N GLY A 22 15.43 2.91 0.21
CA GLY A 22 15.92 3.43 1.48
C GLY A 22 15.65 2.52 2.69
N LEU A 23 15.17 1.29 2.48
CA LEU A 23 14.91 0.30 3.54
C LEU A 23 16.21 -0.34 4.04
N SER A 24 16.24 -0.71 5.32
CA SER A 24 17.36 -1.49 5.87
C SER A 24 17.39 -2.90 5.28
N ILE A 25 18.55 -3.56 5.36
CA ILE A 25 18.71 -4.94 4.86
C ILE A 25 17.81 -5.91 5.63
N GLU A 26 17.65 -5.70 6.93
CA GLU A 26 16.78 -6.51 7.80
C GLU A 26 15.29 -6.32 7.43
N GLN A 27 14.86 -5.09 7.16
CA GLN A 27 13.51 -4.81 6.67
C GLN A 27 13.25 -5.49 5.32
N LEU A 28 14.24 -5.48 4.42
CA LEU A 28 14.16 -6.18 3.14
C LEU A 28 14.08 -7.70 3.31
N ASP A 29 14.82 -8.27 4.26
CA ASP A 29 14.78 -9.70 4.54
C ASP A 29 13.44 -10.13 5.16
N GLN A 30 12.89 -9.33 6.08
CA GLN A 30 11.54 -9.53 6.61
C GLN A 30 10.46 -9.46 5.51
N LEU A 31 10.56 -8.48 4.60
CA LEU A 31 9.66 -8.38 3.46
C LEU A 31 9.80 -9.59 2.52
N HIS A 32 11.03 -10.07 2.32
CA HIS A 32 11.31 -11.24 1.49
C HIS A 32 10.75 -12.53 2.12
N ALA A 33 10.93 -12.74 3.42
CA ALA A 33 10.34 -13.85 4.15
C ALA A 33 8.80 -13.84 4.05
N ARG A 34 8.17 -12.66 4.17
CA ARG A 34 6.72 -12.51 3.99
C ARG A 34 6.28 -12.76 2.55
N PHE A 35 7.05 -12.29 1.57
CA PHE A 35 6.79 -12.56 0.15
C PHE A 35 6.79 -14.07 -0.15
N LEU A 36 7.79 -14.80 0.36
CA LEU A 36 7.87 -16.26 0.24
C LEU A 36 6.74 -16.99 0.98
N ALA A 37 6.29 -16.48 2.13
CA ALA A 37 5.16 -17.05 2.87
C ALA A 37 3.83 -16.93 2.08
N LEU A 38 3.71 -15.90 1.25
CA LEU A 38 2.55 -15.67 0.38
C LEU A 38 2.65 -16.48 -0.92
N ASP A 39 3.84 -16.61 -1.51
CA ASP A 39 4.13 -17.40 -2.72
C ASP A 39 4.20 -18.91 -2.43
N ARG A 40 3.05 -19.53 -2.22
CA ARG A 40 2.96 -20.97 -1.89
C ARG A 40 3.42 -21.88 -3.02
N CYS A 41 3.44 -21.39 -4.25
CA CYS A 41 3.86 -22.18 -5.41
C CYS A 41 5.34 -21.94 -5.77
N GLN A 42 6.06 -21.10 -5.01
CA GLN A 42 7.45 -20.71 -5.28
C GLN A 42 7.67 -20.31 -6.74
N ARG A 43 6.74 -19.52 -7.28
CA ARG A 43 6.74 -19.09 -8.68
C ARG A 43 7.60 -17.85 -8.89
N GLY A 44 7.96 -17.13 -7.82
CA GLY A 44 8.69 -15.86 -7.87
C GLY A 44 7.79 -14.65 -8.17
N TYR A 45 6.46 -14.82 -8.13
CA TYR A 45 5.49 -13.75 -8.29
C TYR A 45 4.24 -14.00 -7.43
N LEU A 46 3.60 -12.93 -6.98
CA LEU A 46 2.33 -12.99 -6.24
C LEU A 46 1.16 -12.64 -7.14
N THR A 47 0.03 -13.30 -6.90
CA THR A 47 -1.27 -12.97 -7.52
C THR A 47 -2.22 -12.27 -6.54
N PRO A 48 -3.26 -11.54 -7.01
CA PRO A 48 -4.26 -10.90 -6.14
C PRO A 48 -4.87 -11.86 -5.12
N THR A 49 -5.09 -13.11 -5.53
CA THR A 49 -5.62 -14.18 -4.68
C THR A 49 -4.68 -14.58 -3.54
N GLU A 50 -3.36 -14.44 -3.72
CA GLU A 50 -2.38 -14.72 -2.67
C GLU A 50 -2.31 -13.58 -1.65
N LEU A 51 -2.44 -12.32 -2.09
CA LEU A 51 -2.59 -11.19 -1.18
C LEU A 51 -3.88 -11.26 -0.35
N LEU A 52 -5.00 -11.70 -0.94
CA LEU A 52 -6.26 -11.91 -0.21
C LEU A 52 -6.20 -12.98 0.88
N ARG A 53 -5.15 -13.80 0.93
CA ARG A 53 -4.98 -14.77 2.02
C ARG A 53 -4.64 -14.11 3.35
N ILE A 54 -4.15 -12.88 3.33
CA ILE A 54 -3.87 -12.12 4.55
C ILE A 54 -5.21 -11.84 5.24
N PRO A 55 -5.51 -12.47 6.40
CA PRO A 55 -6.85 -12.40 7.00
C PRO A 55 -7.27 -10.98 7.37
N GLN A 56 -6.30 -10.17 7.81
CA GLN A 56 -6.52 -8.76 8.15
C GLN A 56 -6.80 -7.92 6.91
N LEU A 57 -6.18 -8.25 5.76
CA LEU A 57 -6.45 -7.58 4.50
C LEU A 57 -7.84 -7.97 4.00
N ALA A 58 -8.22 -9.24 4.04
CA ALA A 58 -9.54 -9.70 3.59
C ALA A 58 -10.71 -9.07 4.36
N GLN A 59 -10.50 -8.72 5.63
CA GLN A 59 -11.48 -8.03 6.47
C GLN A 59 -11.50 -6.51 6.27
N ASN A 60 -10.52 -5.94 5.57
CA ASN A 60 -10.44 -4.49 5.34
C ASN A 60 -11.45 -4.08 4.24
N PRO A 61 -12.30 -3.06 4.45
CA PRO A 61 -13.22 -2.57 3.41
C PRO A 61 -12.52 -2.06 2.15
N LEU A 62 -11.24 -1.68 2.24
CA LEU A 62 -10.41 -1.22 1.12
C LEU A 62 -9.55 -2.31 0.48
N HIS A 63 -9.77 -3.59 0.81
CA HIS A 63 -8.90 -4.68 0.37
C HIS A 63 -8.71 -4.74 -1.15
N ARG A 64 -9.77 -4.51 -1.93
CA ARG A 64 -9.71 -4.55 -3.40
C ARG A 64 -8.84 -3.41 -3.92
N GLN A 65 -9.04 -2.20 -3.40
CA GLN A 65 -8.29 -1.02 -3.78
C GLN A 65 -6.81 -1.17 -3.42
N ILE A 66 -6.52 -1.73 -2.23
CA ILE A 66 -5.14 -1.99 -1.80
C ILE A 66 -4.47 -2.97 -2.76
N ILE A 67 -5.14 -4.08 -3.06
CA ILE A 67 -4.65 -5.08 -4.02
C ILE A 67 -4.42 -4.43 -5.37
N ASP A 68 -5.39 -3.72 -5.93
CA ASP A 68 -5.26 -3.04 -7.21
C ASP A 68 -4.07 -2.07 -7.22
N GLY A 69 -3.79 -1.40 -6.10
CA GLY A 69 -2.60 -0.56 -5.92
C GLY A 69 -1.28 -1.31 -6.14
N PHE A 70 -1.17 -2.57 -5.68
CA PHE A 70 0.03 -3.39 -5.92
C PHE A 70 0.22 -3.77 -7.39
N PHE A 71 -0.87 -4.04 -8.13
CA PHE A 71 -0.80 -4.47 -9.54
C PHE A 71 -0.86 -3.30 -10.53
N GLY A 72 -1.01 -2.07 -10.03
CA GLY A 72 -1.25 -0.88 -10.85
C GLY A 72 -0.05 -0.31 -11.57
N ASP A 73 1.15 -0.56 -11.06
CA ASP A 73 2.39 0.12 -11.49
C ASP A 73 3.20 -0.67 -12.52
N THR A 74 2.63 -1.75 -13.08
CA THR A 74 3.32 -2.58 -14.09
C THR A 74 3.72 -1.82 -15.36
N ASN A 75 3.29 -0.56 -15.53
CA ASN A 75 3.53 0.22 -16.74
C ASN A 75 4.73 1.19 -16.66
N THR A 76 5.40 1.36 -15.51
CA THR A 76 6.43 2.41 -15.36
C THR A 76 7.88 1.92 -15.29
N ASN A 77 8.16 0.62 -15.32
CA ASN A 77 9.56 0.16 -15.20
C ASN A 77 9.95 -1.10 -15.99
N THR A 78 9.40 -1.30 -17.18
CA THR A 78 10.01 -2.18 -18.19
C THR A 78 10.51 -1.34 -19.35
N GLY A 79 11.64 -0.66 -19.13
CA GLY A 79 12.49 -0.17 -20.20
C GLY A 79 13.13 -1.35 -20.93
N THR A 80 12.35 -2.02 -21.76
CA THR A 80 12.85 -2.80 -22.92
C THR A 80 11.78 -2.75 -23.99
N GLU A 81 12.14 -2.03 -25.04
CA GLU A 81 11.48 -1.84 -26.32
C GLU A 81 10.97 -3.16 -26.92
N THR A 82 9.69 -3.23 -27.33
CA THR A 82 9.24 -3.45 -28.71
C THR A 82 7.77 -3.87 -28.72
N GLY A 83 6.97 -3.23 -29.58
CA GLY A 83 5.68 -3.79 -29.99
C GLY A 83 4.56 -2.77 -30.10
N ASN A 84 4.58 -2.02 -31.19
CA ASN A 84 3.43 -1.44 -31.89
C ASN A 84 2.04 -1.77 -31.32
N GLY A 85 1.25 -0.71 -31.15
CA GLY A 85 -0.19 -0.83 -31.09
C GLY A 85 -0.73 -1.57 -32.31
N ASN A 86 -1.28 -2.74 -32.06
CA ASN A 86 -2.45 -3.20 -32.79
C ASN A 86 -3.25 -4.14 -31.88
N GLY A 87 -4.52 -3.81 -31.68
CA GLY A 87 -5.39 -4.51 -30.75
C GLY A 87 -5.63 -5.95 -31.17
N THR A 88 -5.08 -6.88 -30.39
CA THR A 88 -5.62 -8.23 -30.22
C THR A 88 -5.41 -8.61 -28.76
N GLY A 89 -6.37 -8.25 -27.90
CA GLY A 89 -6.39 -8.69 -26.50
C GLY A 89 -6.45 -10.22 -26.47
N THR A 90 -5.31 -10.84 -26.23
CA THR A 90 -5.21 -12.27 -25.97
C THR A 90 -5.16 -12.44 -24.45
N ASP A 91 -5.84 -13.46 -23.92
CA ASP A 91 -5.99 -13.74 -22.48
C ASP A 91 -4.65 -13.75 -21.70
N THR A 92 -3.53 -13.90 -22.40
CA THR A 92 -2.15 -13.87 -21.89
C THR A 92 -1.69 -12.51 -21.36
N GLU A 93 -2.15 -11.38 -21.92
CA GLU A 93 -1.74 -10.04 -21.47
C GLU A 93 -2.41 -9.66 -20.14
N GLN A 94 -3.65 -10.07 -19.95
CA GLN A 94 -4.40 -9.86 -18.70
C GLN A 94 -3.77 -10.65 -17.55
N MET A 95 -3.34 -11.89 -17.85
CA MET A 95 -2.69 -12.79 -16.90
C MET A 95 -1.31 -12.31 -16.41
N SER A 96 -0.70 -11.34 -17.10
CA SER A 96 0.57 -10.72 -16.73
C SER A 96 0.39 -9.45 -15.88
N ARG A 97 -0.77 -8.79 -15.97
CA ARG A 97 -1.14 -7.66 -15.09
C ARG A 97 -1.47 -8.11 -13.66
N ASP A 98 -1.94 -9.34 -13.50
CA ASP A 98 -2.28 -9.93 -12.20
C ASP A 98 -1.07 -10.57 -11.48
N ARG A 99 0.16 -10.12 -11.78
CA ARG A 99 1.38 -10.67 -11.16
C ARG A 99 2.31 -9.56 -10.71
N ILE A 100 2.81 -9.67 -9.48
CA ILE A 100 3.86 -8.80 -8.94
C ILE A 100 5.09 -9.62 -8.56
N ASN A 101 6.27 -9.16 -8.94
CA ASN A 101 7.53 -9.73 -8.46
C ASN A 101 7.95 -9.11 -7.12
N PHE A 102 8.98 -9.69 -6.49
CA PHE A 102 9.50 -9.19 -5.23
C PHE A 102 9.91 -7.70 -5.30
N GLY A 103 10.57 -7.28 -6.38
CA GLY A 103 10.98 -5.89 -6.54
C GLY A 103 9.83 -4.90 -6.60
N GLN A 104 8.73 -5.26 -7.27
CA GLN A 104 7.49 -4.47 -7.32
C GLN A 104 6.81 -4.44 -5.95
N PHE A 105 6.70 -5.59 -5.29
CA PHE A 105 6.15 -5.70 -3.94
C PHE A 105 6.89 -4.79 -2.96
N VAL A 106 8.23 -4.83 -2.95
CA VAL A 106 9.07 -3.98 -2.10
C VAL A 106 8.89 -2.50 -2.41
N ARG A 107 8.80 -2.10 -3.68
CA ARG A 107 8.58 -0.69 -4.05
C ARG A 107 7.22 -0.17 -3.57
N THR A 108 6.16 -0.95 -3.75
CA THR A 108 4.83 -0.58 -3.26
C THR A 108 4.80 -0.52 -1.73
N CYS A 109 5.40 -1.51 -1.03
CA CYS A 109 5.52 -1.49 0.43
C CYS A 109 6.35 -0.30 0.95
N ALA A 110 7.49 -0.01 0.31
CA ALA A 110 8.38 1.10 0.68
C ALA A 110 7.68 2.46 0.64
N THR A 111 6.67 2.61 -0.22
CA THR A 111 5.86 3.85 -0.30
C THR A 111 5.18 4.18 1.03
N PHE A 112 4.84 3.16 1.83
CA PHE A 112 4.14 3.33 3.11
C PHE A 112 5.02 3.07 4.34
N MET A 113 6.13 2.34 4.23
CA MET A 113 6.93 1.91 5.38
C MET A 113 7.85 2.98 5.97
N VAL A 114 8.22 4.01 5.20
CA VAL A 114 9.20 5.01 5.66
C VAL A 114 8.55 6.40 5.71
N PRO A 115 8.56 7.07 6.89
CA PRO A 115 8.54 8.52 6.90
C PRO A 115 9.87 8.93 6.27
N GLN A 116 9.86 9.66 5.16
CA GLN A 116 11.10 10.19 4.57
C GLN A 116 11.70 11.30 5.47
N LEU A 117 11.35 11.33 6.75
CA LEU A 117 11.65 12.35 7.74
C LEU A 117 13.15 12.47 8.05
N ASN A 118 14.01 11.56 7.60
CA ASN A 118 15.47 11.72 7.62
C ASN A 118 16.13 11.87 6.24
N GLN A 119 15.34 11.78 5.15
CA GLN A 119 15.82 11.93 3.77
C GLN A 119 15.86 13.40 3.35
N PRO A 120 16.68 13.78 2.35
CA PRO A 120 16.76 15.15 1.86
C PRO A 120 15.39 15.65 1.36
N PRO A 121 15.14 16.98 1.37
CA PRO A 121 13.83 17.57 1.04
C PRO A 121 13.26 17.13 -0.30
N GLN A 122 14.12 16.90 -1.29
CA GLN A 122 13.74 16.49 -2.64
C GLN A 122 13.12 15.08 -2.64
N GLN A 123 13.73 14.16 -1.89
CA GLN A 123 13.26 12.79 -1.74
C GLN A 123 11.98 12.71 -0.90
N ARG A 124 11.78 13.63 0.07
CA ARG A 124 10.50 13.78 0.79
C ARG A 124 9.34 14.21 -0.10
N LEU A 125 9.59 15.19 -1.00
CA LEU A 125 8.59 15.62 -1.97
C LEU A 125 8.21 14.49 -2.93
N ASP A 126 9.20 13.68 -3.32
CA ASP A 126 8.95 12.46 -4.07
C ASP A 126 8.11 11.49 -3.24
N GLY A 127 8.42 11.24 -1.97
CA GLY A 127 7.64 10.35 -1.10
C GLY A 127 6.17 10.76 -0.98
N ARG A 128 5.90 12.06 -0.75
CA ARG A 128 4.54 12.59 -0.70
C ARG A 128 3.81 12.40 -2.04
N ALA A 129 4.46 12.72 -3.17
CA ALA A 129 3.88 12.56 -4.49
C ALA A 129 3.57 11.09 -4.80
N HIS A 130 4.47 10.17 -4.48
CA HIS A 130 4.25 8.73 -4.68
C HIS A 130 3.08 8.21 -3.83
N LYS A 131 3.00 8.61 -2.55
CA LYS A 131 1.87 8.26 -1.66
C LYS A 131 0.53 8.77 -2.20
N LEU A 132 0.47 10.03 -2.61
CA LEU A 132 -0.74 10.64 -3.15
C LEU A 132 -1.15 10.02 -4.49
N ARG A 133 -0.17 9.71 -5.34
CA ARG A 133 -0.41 9.05 -6.63
C ARG A 133 -0.96 7.65 -6.42
N LEU A 134 -0.38 6.89 -5.50
CA LEU A 134 -0.86 5.56 -5.13
C LEU A 134 -2.28 5.63 -4.54
N LEU A 135 -2.54 6.58 -3.64
CA LEU A 135 -3.89 6.82 -3.12
C LEU A 135 -4.88 7.18 -4.24
N SER A 136 -4.49 8.06 -5.16
CA SER A 136 -5.33 8.45 -6.30
C SER A 136 -5.64 7.25 -7.21
N GLN A 137 -4.64 6.42 -7.43
CA GLN A 137 -4.75 5.18 -8.20
C GLN A 137 -5.64 4.14 -7.51
N MET A 138 -5.67 4.10 -6.17
CA MET A 138 -6.60 3.26 -5.40
C MET A 138 -8.07 3.69 -5.55
N PHE A 139 -8.33 4.97 -5.82
CA PHE A 139 -9.68 5.47 -6.10
C PHE A 139 -10.09 5.38 -7.58
N ASP A 140 -9.13 5.38 -8.50
CA ASP A 140 -9.37 5.22 -9.94
C ASP A 140 -9.56 3.74 -10.31
N THR A 141 -10.78 3.23 -10.12
CA THR A 141 -11.09 1.81 -10.40
C THR A 141 -11.00 1.47 -11.89
N GLN A 142 -11.17 2.45 -12.78
CA GLN A 142 -11.14 2.27 -14.23
C GLN A 142 -9.77 2.54 -14.85
N ARG A 143 -8.79 2.99 -14.06
CA ARG A 143 -7.44 3.40 -14.52
C ARG A 143 -7.50 4.42 -15.66
N CYS A 144 -8.48 5.31 -15.64
CA CYS A 144 -8.66 6.33 -16.66
C CYS A 144 -7.82 7.60 -16.40
N GLY A 145 -6.98 7.59 -15.35
CA GLY A 145 -6.16 8.72 -14.93
C GLY A 145 -6.96 9.81 -14.22
N ARG A 146 -8.20 9.50 -13.83
CA ARG A 146 -9.15 10.40 -13.20
C ARG A 146 -9.94 9.62 -12.16
N ILE A 147 -10.21 10.27 -11.03
CA ILE A 147 -11.10 9.72 -10.03
C ILE A 147 -12.51 10.16 -10.40
N GLU A 148 -13.39 9.21 -10.71
CA GLU A 148 -14.81 9.51 -10.90
C GLU A 148 -15.53 9.66 -9.56
N ARG A 149 -16.50 10.58 -9.50
CA ARG A 149 -17.31 10.82 -8.30
C ARG A 149 -18.04 9.55 -7.85
N THR A 150 -18.52 8.75 -8.80
CA THR A 150 -19.18 7.47 -8.58
C THR A 150 -18.26 6.47 -7.88
N ASP A 151 -16.99 6.42 -8.27
CA ASP A 151 -16.01 5.50 -7.68
C ASP A 151 -15.59 5.96 -6.29
N PHE A 152 -15.31 7.25 -6.11
CA PHE A 152 -15.06 7.83 -4.79
C PHE A 152 -16.23 7.56 -3.83
N ARG A 153 -17.47 7.76 -4.28
CA ARG A 153 -18.68 7.46 -3.50
C ARG A 153 -18.70 6.00 -3.05
N LYS A 154 -18.50 5.03 -3.95
CA LYS A 154 -18.50 3.60 -3.60
C LYS A 154 -17.46 3.28 -2.51
N VAL A 155 -16.25 3.82 -2.65
CA VAL A 155 -15.16 3.58 -1.70
C VAL A 155 -15.47 4.22 -0.34
N MET A 156 -15.91 5.48 -0.33
CA MET A 156 -16.28 6.18 0.90
C MET A 156 -17.49 5.56 1.60
N THR A 157 -18.52 5.13 0.85
CA THR A 157 -19.65 4.38 1.41
C THR A 157 -19.18 3.10 2.09
N SER A 158 -18.24 2.37 1.48
CA SER A 158 -17.71 1.13 2.07
C SER A 158 -16.94 1.39 3.36
N LEU A 159 -16.22 2.51 3.45
CA LEU A 159 -15.53 2.95 4.66
C LEU A 159 -16.50 3.37 5.78
N LEU A 160 -17.49 4.21 5.45
CA LEU A 160 -18.48 4.69 6.41
C LEU A 160 -19.38 3.56 6.94
N ASN A 161 -19.72 2.58 6.09
CA ASN A 161 -20.50 1.41 6.50
C ASN A 161 -19.70 0.39 7.33
N ALA A 162 -18.37 0.40 7.22
CA ALA A 162 -17.50 -0.47 8.02
C ALA A 162 -17.21 0.10 9.42
N ALA A 163 -17.56 1.37 9.67
CA ALA A 163 -17.43 1.96 11.00
C ALA A 163 -18.40 1.27 12.00
N PRO A 164 -17.93 0.87 13.19
CA PRO A 164 -18.80 0.26 14.18
C PRO A 164 -19.90 1.25 14.60
N PRO A 165 -21.15 0.79 14.80
CA PRO A 165 -22.19 1.65 15.35
C PRO A 165 -21.74 2.17 16.74
N PRO A 166 -22.09 3.41 17.10
CA PRO A 166 -21.75 3.95 18.41
C PRO A 166 -22.30 3.02 19.51
N SER A 167 -21.47 2.75 20.51
CA SER A 167 -21.72 1.82 21.62
C SER A 167 -22.78 2.30 22.63
N ASP A 168 -23.27 3.53 22.49
CA ASP A 168 -24.44 4.01 23.22
C ASP A 168 -25.69 3.47 22.53
N GLY A 169 -26.46 2.63 23.23
CA GLY A 169 -27.59 1.82 22.75
C GLY A 169 -28.80 2.55 22.17
N VAL A 170 -28.62 3.76 21.63
CA VAL A 170 -29.53 4.34 20.67
C VAL A 170 -29.19 3.76 19.30
N ALA A 171 -30.03 2.82 18.84
CA ALA A 171 -30.07 2.44 17.44
C ALA A 171 -30.20 3.73 16.60
N ASN A 172 -29.09 4.22 16.08
CA ASN A 172 -29.06 5.49 15.38
C ASN A 172 -29.64 5.26 13.98
N VAL A 173 -30.96 5.38 13.89
CA VAL A 173 -31.78 5.38 12.68
C VAL A 173 -31.52 6.68 11.89
N HIS A 174 -30.28 6.93 11.50
CA HIS A 174 -29.95 8.04 10.62
C HIS A 174 -29.07 7.54 9.46
N PRO A 175 -29.64 6.80 8.48
CA PRO A 175 -29.00 6.65 7.16
C PRO A 175 -28.65 8.01 6.54
N HIS A 176 -29.35 9.07 6.94
CA HIS A 176 -29.06 10.45 6.57
C HIS A 176 -27.71 10.97 7.08
N SER A 177 -27.19 10.50 8.23
CA SER A 177 -25.93 11.03 8.78
C SER A 177 -24.74 10.60 7.92
N SER A 178 -24.68 9.31 7.57
CA SER A 178 -23.65 8.77 6.67
C SER A 178 -23.79 9.33 5.25
N GLU A 179 -25.02 9.55 4.76
CA GLU A 179 -25.23 10.15 3.45
C GLU A 179 -24.87 11.65 3.43
N THR A 180 -25.16 12.41 4.50
CA THR A 180 -24.72 13.81 4.62
C THR A 180 -23.20 13.93 4.70
N GLU A 181 -22.55 13.06 5.47
CA GLU A 181 -21.08 13.01 5.55
C GLU A 181 -20.47 12.68 4.19
N LEU A 182 -21.03 11.70 3.49
CA LEU A 182 -20.59 11.33 2.16
C LEU A 182 -20.77 12.49 1.16
N GLN A 183 -21.88 13.22 1.23
CA GLN A 183 -22.12 14.37 0.37
C GLN A 183 -21.14 15.52 0.64
N LEU A 184 -20.79 15.76 1.91
CA LEU A 184 -19.74 16.72 2.27
C LEU A 184 -18.37 16.28 1.72
N LEU A 185 -18.02 15.01 1.85
CA LEU A 185 -16.75 14.47 1.31
C LEU A 185 -16.70 14.60 -0.21
N GLU A 186 -17.80 14.32 -0.92
CA GLU A 186 -17.88 14.53 -2.37
C GLU A 186 -17.72 16.01 -2.75
N GLU A 187 -18.34 16.92 -2.01
CA GLU A 187 -18.22 18.37 -2.27
C GLU A 187 -16.79 18.87 -2.02
N LEU A 188 -16.11 18.36 -0.99
CA LEU A 188 -14.71 18.68 -0.72
C LEU A 188 -13.77 18.12 -1.80
N ALA A 189 -14.03 16.89 -2.28
CA ALA A 189 -13.18 16.23 -3.26
C ALA A 189 -13.41 16.79 -4.69
N PHE A 190 -14.66 16.99 -5.10
CA PHE A 190 -15.02 17.32 -6.49
C PHE A 190 -15.67 18.70 -6.65
N GLY A 191 -16.26 19.26 -5.59
CA GLY A 191 -17.17 20.40 -5.69
C GLY A 191 -18.35 20.07 -6.61
N GLU A 192 -18.54 20.90 -7.64
CA GLU A 192 -19.58 20.72 -8.66
C GLU A 192 -19.21 19.71 -9.77
N ARG A 193 -17.98 19.17 -9.75
CA ARG A 193 -17.48 18.28 -10.82
C ARG A 193 -17.93 16.84 -10.62
N GLN A 194 -17.91 16.08 -11.73
CA GLN A 194 -18.19 14.64 -11.74
C GLN A 194 -16.91 13.78 -11.73
N SER A 195 -15.74 14.39 -11.95
CA SER A 195 -14.44 13.73 -11.86
C SER A 195 -13.33 14.71 -11.48
N SER A 196 -12.26 14.19 -10.91
CA SER A 196 -11.04 14.92 -10.54
C SER A 196 -9.82 14.26 -11.17
N THR A 197 -8.88 15.05 -11.69
CA THR A 197 -7.56 14.52 -12.07
C THR A 197 -6.71 14.26 -10.82
N TYR A 198 -5.64 13.49 -10.96
CA TYR A 198 -4.69 13.26 -9.87
C TYR A 198 -4.10 14.56 -9.33
N GLU A 199 -3.66 15.47 -10.21
CA GLU A 199 -3.13 16.78 -9.79
C GLU A 199 -4.14 17.59 -8.98
N GLN A 200 -5.42 17.55 -9.37
CA GLN A 200 -6.47 18.26 -8.63
C GLN A 200 -6.73 17.62 -7.27
N PHE A 201 -6.72 16.29 -7.21
CA PHE A 201 -6.88 15.56 -5.96
C PHE A 201 -5.70 15.83 -5.00
N GLU A 202 -4.48 15.88 -5.53
CA GLU A 202 -3.27 16.26 -4.80
C GLU A 202 -3.34 17.70 -4.27
N GLN A 203 -3.81 18.66 -5.08
CA GLN A 203 -4.02 20.04 -4.66
C GLN A 203 -5.05 20.15 -3.52
N ARG A 204 -6.13 19.36 -3.56
CA ARG A 204 -7.14 19.33 -2.49
C ARG A 204 -6.58 18.80 -1.18
N LEU A 205 -5.63 17.87 -1.24
CA LEU A 205 -4.95 17.30 -0.08
C LEU A 205 -3.67 18.06 0.30
N ALA A 206 -3.34 19.17 -0.35
CA ALA A 206 -2.09 19.90 -0.15
C ALA A 206 -1.87 20.35 1.32
N THR A 207 -2.95 20.69 2.02
CA THR A 207 -2.91 21.12 3.43
C THR A 207 -2.88 19.96 4.42
N VAL A 208 -3.19 18.73 3.97
CA VAL A 208 -3.25 17.55 4.81
C VAL A 208 -1.86 16.93 4.93
N ASP A 209 -1.48 16.56 6.16
CA ASP A 209 -0.29 15.75 6.42
C ASP A 209 -0.54 14.29 6.03
N VAL A 210 -0.43 14.01 4.73
CA VAL A 210 -0.56 12.68 4.14
C VAL A 210 0.67 11.81 4.43
N GLU A 211 1.84 12.43 4.62
CA GLU A 211 3.09 11.70 4.78
C GLU A 211 3.11 10.90 6.07
N SER A 212 2.74 11.54 7.20
CA SER A 212 2.63 10.89 8.50
C SER A 212 1.43 9.94 8.57
N LYS A 213 0.27 10.36 8.02
CA LYS A 213 -0.97 9.57 8.09
C LYS A 213 -0.94 8.26 7.30
N LEU A 214 -0.17 8.20 6.22
CA LEU A 214 0.01 6.98 5.42
C LEU A 214 1.32 6.24 5.77
N ALA A 215 2.08 6.69 6.77
CA ALA A 215 3.27 5.99 7.22
C ALA A 215 2.90 4.83 8.15
N VAL A 216 3.54 3.69 7.93
CA VAL A 216 3.41 2.49 8.76
C VAL A 216 4.65 2.39 9.64
N SER A 217 4.61 3.01 10.82
CA SER A 217 5.74 3.02 11.77
C SER A 217 5.86 1.74 12.59
N LYS A 218 4.78 0.97 12.72
CA LYS A 218 4.75 -0.24 13.57
C LYS A 218 5.77 -1.33 13.15
N TRP A 219 6.27 -1.27 11.92
CA TRP A 219 7.34 -2.16 11.44
C TRP A 219 8.75 -1.72 11.87
N LEU A 220 8.93 -0.50 12.38
CA LEU A 220 10.19 0.02 12.92
C LEU A 220 10.31 -0.15 14.44
N GLU A 221 9.23 -0.51 15.13
CA GLU A 221 9.18 -0.50 16.61
C GLU A 221 9.64 -1.82 17.24
N GLU A 222 9.78 -2.91 16.47
CA GLU A 222 10.27 -4.19 17.00
C GLU A 222 11.76 -4.15 17.42
N GLU A 223 12.49 -3.05 17.18
CA GLU A 223 13.89 -2.88 17.59
C GLU A 223 14.09 -2.16 18.94
N GLN A 224 13.05 -1.75 19.68
CA GLN A 224 13.24 -1.01 20.96
C GLN A 224 12.82 -1.73 22.24
N HIS A 225 12.38 -2.99 22.16
CA HIS A 225 11.86 -3.71 23.33
C HIS A 225 12.74 -4.84 23.86
N GLU A 226 13.88 -5.15 23.23
CA GLU A 226 14.79 -6.21 23.71
C GLU A 226 15.96 -5.71 24.57
N GLU A 227 16.22 -4.40 24.66
CA GLU A 227 17.33 -3.86 25.46
C GLU A 227 16.96 -3.44 26.90
N GLN A 228 15.69 -3.55 27.32
CA GLN A 228 15.27 -3.13 28.68
C GLN A 228 14.97 -4.29 29.65
N GLU A 229 14.92 -5.54 29.20
CA GLU A 229 14.66 -6.68 30.10
C GLU A 229 15.94 -7.32 30.67
N GLU A 230 17.14 -7.02 30.15
CA GLU A 230 18.40 -7.60 30.68
C GLU A 230 19.00 -6.82 31.87
N ASP A 231 18.64 -5.54 32.08
CA ASP A 231 19.21 -4.73 33.17
C ASP A 231 18.50 -4.87 34.53
N GLU A 232 17.31 -5.48 34.59
CA GLU A 232 16.58 -5.66 35.86
C GLU A 232 16.87 -6.99 36.58
N GLU A 233 17.51 -7.97 35.92
CA GLU A 233 17.78 -9.28 36.53
C GLU A 233 19.16 -9.40 37.22
N GLU A 234 20.07 -8.43 37.05
CA GLU A 234 21.42 -8.48 37.63
C GLU A 234 21.57 -7.79 39.01
N VAL A 235 20.52 -7.18 39.56
CA VAL A 235 20.61 -6.46 40.85
C VAL A 235 20.22 -7.33 42.07
N ASP A 236 19.51 -8.46 41.89
CA ASP A 236 18.96 -9.24 43.02
C ASP A 236 19.80 -10.45 43.49
N LYS A 237 21.09 -10.54 43.11
CA LYS A 237 21.99 -11.63 43.56
C LYS A 237 23.23 -11.19 44.34
N GLY A 238 23.19 -10.03 44.99
CA GLY A 238 24.33 -9.51 45.73
C GLY A 238 24.00 -8.75 47.00
N THR A 239 23.40 -9.39 48.01
CA THR A 239 23.61 -9.04 49.44
C THR A 239 23.42 -10.26 50.32
#